data_AF-E6UYD8-F1
#
_entry.id   AF-E6UYD8-F1
#
_cell.length_a   1.000
_cell.length_b   1.000
_cell.length_c   1.000
_cell.angle_alpha   90.00
_cell.angle_beta   90.00
_cell.angle_gamma   90.00
#
_symmetry.space_group_name_H-M   'P 1'
#
loop_
_entity.id
_entity.type
_entity.pdbx_description
1 polymer ?
#
loop_
_entity_poly.entity_id
_entity_poly.type
_entity_poly.pdbx_seq_one_letter_code
_entity_poly.pdbx_strand_id
1 'polypeptide(L)'
;MPHTMTIMKNLFKYIVAGACVSLLAGCGAGGGPEAELVGVYAIKKNGALKEVVKIERQGDRYIMRDKVRTPEWSEPKMQMQPVTRERWTRITTDSENTKFVGVSSDQLAIFKVPPGWQKNSFKTETGYFLFYSQGPVEAYKL
;
A
#
# COMPACT_ATOMS: atom_id res chain seq x y z
N MET A 1 -60.18 -41.91 -40.97
CA MET A 1 -60.10 -40.51 -40.51
C MET A 1 -58.65 -40.23 -40.14
N PRO A 2 -58.03 -39.19 -40.71
CA PRO A 2 -56.58 -39.00 -40.74
C PRO A 2 -56.09 -38.15 -39.56
N HIS A 3 -54.83 -38.33 -39.16
CA HIS A 3 -53.98 -37.18 -38.81
C HIS A 3 -52.56 -37.45 -39.32
N THR A 4 -52.31 -36.88 -40.49
CA THR A 4 -51.00 -36.60 -41.06
C THR A 4 -50.28 -35.58 -40.18
N MET A 5 -49.04 -35.85 -39.79
CA MET A 5 -48.02 -34.78 -39.72
C MET A 5 -46.62 -35.39 -39.88
N THR A 6 -46.21 -35.44 -41.15
CA THR A 6 -44.83 -35.57 -41.63
C THR A 6 -43.97 -34.40 -41.10
N ILE A 7 -42.65 -34.60 -40.95
CA ILE A 7 -41.53 -33.70 -41.31
C ILE A 7 -40.30 -34.17 -40.50
N MET A 8 -39.45 -35.02 -41.06
CA MET A 8 -38.32 -34.73 -41.97
C MET A 8 -37.00 -34.72 -41.20
N LYS A 9 -36.26 -35.82 -41.36
CA LYS A 9 -34.82 -35.93 -41.11
C LYS A 9 -34.11 -34.79 -41.84
N ASN A 10 -33.23 -34.05 -41.15
CA ASN A 10 -32.14 -33.34 -41.81
C ASN A 10 -30.87 -33.36 -40.96
N LEU A 11 -29.83 -33.76 -41.66
CA LEU A 11 -28.47 -34.09 -41.26
C LEU A 11 -27.58 -32.87 -41.50
N PHE A 12 -26.51 -32.74 -40.71
CA PHE A 12 -25.36 -31.83 -40.88
C PHE A 12 -25.61 -30.32 -40.72
N LYS A 13 -24.79 -29.66 -39.87
CA LYS A 13 -23.74 -28.69 -40.29
C LYS A 13 -23.06 -27.98 -39.09
N TYR A 14 -21.75 -28.27 -38.95
CA TYR A 14 -20.61 -27.36 -38.75
C TYR A 14 -20.38 -26.48 -37.48
N ILE A 15 -19.17 -26.71 -36.92
CA ILE A 15 -18.05 -25.76 -36.67
C ILE A 15 -18.04 -24.85 -35.42
N VAL A 16 -17.00 -25.11 -34.60
CA VAL A 16 -16.07 -24.18 -33.90
C VAL A 16 -16.58 -22.80 -33.48
N ALA A 17 -16.69 -22.61 -32.17
CA ALA A 17 -16.51 -21.35 -31.45
C ALA A 17 -16.22 -21.73 -29.99
N GLY A 18 -15.33 -21.14 -29.20
CA GLY A 18 -14.52 -19.94 -29.31
C GLY A 18 -13.85 -19.78 -27.94
N ALA A 19 -12.64 -19.23 -27.92
CA ALA A 19 -11.84 -19.03 -26.72
C ALA A 19 -12.53 -18.11 -25.69
N CYS A 20 -12.45 -18.49 -24.41
CA CYS A 20 -12.53 -17.55 -23.29
C CYS A 20 -11.46 -17.93 -22.27
N VAL A 21 -10.21 -17.53 -22.53
CA VAL A 21 -9.21 -17.34 -21.47
C VAL A 21 -9.64 -16.08 -20.74
N SER A 22 -10.49 -16.23 -19.73
CA SER A 22 -10.81 -15.13 -18.82
C SER A 22 -9.59 -14.92 -17.92
N LEU A 23 -8.73 -14.00 -18.35
CA LEU A 23 -7.78 -13.30 -17.50
C LEU A 23 -8.55 -12.78 -16.29
N LEU A 24 -8.36 -13.42 -15.13
CA LEU A 24 -8.61 -12.82 -13.83
C LEU A 24 -7.53 -11.75 -13.60
N ALA A 25 -7.56 -10.70 -14.42
CA ALA A 25 -7.04 -9.41 -14.01
C ALA A 25 -7.97 -8.96 -12.89
N GLY A 26 -7.57 -9.27 -11.66
CA GLY A 26 -8.17 -8.73 -10.45
C GLY A 26 -7.95 -7.22 -10.43
N CYS A 27 -8.73 -6.50 -11.21
CA CYS A 27 -9.00 -5.09 -11.06
C CYS A 27 -9.95 -4.96 -9.87
N GLY A 28 -9.41 -5.22 -8.68
CA GLY A 28 -10.06 -4.91 -7.43
C GLY A 28 -9.56 -3.55 -6.98
N ALA A 29 -10.46 -2.60 -6.79
CA ALA A 29 -10.21 -1.32 -6.12
C ALA A 29 -9.88 -1.52 -4.61
N GLY A 30 -9.07 -2.51 -4.27
CA GLY A 30 -8.39 -2.66 -3.00
C GLY A 30 -7.03 -2.01 -3.14
N GLY A 31 -6.67 -1.10 -2.24
CA GLY A 31 -5.36 -0.45 -2.31
C GLY A 31 -4.25 -1.49 -2.23
N GLY A 32 -3.09 -1.17 -2.82
CA GLY A 32 -1.89 -1.96 -2.62
C GLY A 32 -1.53 -2.12 -1.13
N PRO A 33 -0.46 -2.85 -0.81
CA PRO A 33 -0.01 -3.05 0.58
C PRO A 33 0.05 -1.76 1.42
N GLU A 34 0.30 -0.63 0.77
CA GLU A 34 0.38 0.71 1.36
C GLU A 34 -0.94 1.21 1.95
N ALA A 35 -2.07 0.59 1.63
CA ALA A 35 -3.36 0.90 2.25
C ALA A 35 -3.31 0.66 3.77
N GLU A 36 -2.47 -0.27 4.21
CA GLU A 36 -2.20 -0.50 5.63
C GLU A 36 -1.49 0.68 6.30
N LEU A 37 -0.81 1.55 5.53
CA LEU A 37 -0.14 2.73 6.07
C LEU A 37 -1.08 3.91 6.28
N VAL A 38 -2.35 3.84 5.88
CA VAL A 38 -3.35 4.88 6.19
C VAL A 38 -3.61 4.92 7.70
N GLY A 39 -3.50 6.09 8.31
CA GLY A 39 -3.68 6.29 9.75
C GLY A 39 -2.97 7.51 10.31
N VAL A 40 -3.13 7.73 11.62
CA VAL A 40 -2.39 8.74 12.38
C VAL A 40 -1.21 8.07 13.07
N TYR A 41 -0.08 8.75 13.06
CA TYR A 41 1.17 8.27 13.64
C TYR A 41 1.67 9.25 14.68
N ALA A 42 2.06 8.69 15.81
CA ALA A 42 2.67 9.38 16.92
C ALA A 42 4.12 8.95 17.13
N ILE A 43 4.89 9.83 17.74
CA ILE A 43 6.21 9.51 18.30
C ILE A 43 6.15 9.63 19.82
N LYS A 44 6.96 8.84 20.52
CA LYS A 44 7.10 8.96 21.97
C LYS A 44 8.08 10.08 22.29
N LYS A 45 7.60 11.13 22.96
CA LYS A 45 8.41 12.26 23.42
C LYS A 45 8.15 12.51 24.90
N ASN A 46 9.20 12.45 25.72
CA ASN A 46 9.12 12.59 27.17
C ASN A 46 8.09 11.64 27.81
N GLY A 47 8.08 10.38 27.38
CA GLY A 47 7.17 9.35 27.89
C GLY A 47 5.75 9.38 27.31
N ALA A 48 5.33 10.47 26.67
CA ALA A 48 3.99 10.61 26.08
C ALA A 48 4.00 10.42 24.56
N LEU A 49 2.94 9.85 24.01
CA LEU A 49 2.71 9.80 22.56
C LEU A 49 2.24 11.17 22.06
N LYS A 50 2.86 11.64 20.98
CA LYS A 50 2.47 12.89 20.29
C LYS A 50 2.26 12.60 18.81
N GLU A 51 1.07 12.91 18.33
CA GLU A 51 0.74 12.86 16.90
C GLU A 51 1.69 13.75 16.10
N VAL A 52 2.24 13.23 15.01
CA VAL A 52 3.17 13.99 14.15
C VAL A 52 2.87 13.86 12.67
N VAL A 53 2.31 12.72 12.23
CA VAL A 53 2.06 12.44 10.82
C VAL A 53 0.68 11.79 10.67
N LYS A 54 -0.04 12.15 9.62
CA LYS A 54 -1.26 11.46 9.19
C LYS A 54 -1.09 11.09 7.72
N ILE A 55 -1.37 9.83 7.40
CA ILE A 55 -1.43 9.32 6.03
C ILE A 55 -2.89 9.10 5.68
N GLU A 56 -3.33 9.74 4.60
CA GLU A 56 -4.68 9.64 4.06
C GLU A 56 -4.63 9.06 2.66
N ARG A 57 -5.67 8.32 2.27
CA ARG A 57 -5.87 7.93 0.88
C ARG A 57 -6.79 8.93 0.19
N GLN A 58 -6.39 9.41 -0.98
CA GLN A 58 -7.19 10.27 -1.84
C GLN A 58 -7.19 9.66 -3.25
N GLY A 59 -8.26 8.94 -3.58
CA GLY A 59 -8.31 8.12 -4.80
C GLY A 59 -7.19 7.06 -4.80
N ASP A 60 -6.32 7.13 -5.80
CA ASP A 60 -5.18 6.23 -5.97
C ASP A 60 -3.87 6.75 -5.37
N ARG A 61 -3.93 7.87 -4.64
CA ARG A 61 -2.75 8.51 -4.05
C ARG A 61 -2.79 8.47 -2.53
N TYR A 62 -1.61 8.54 -1.94
CA TYR A 62 -1.43 8.76 -0.51
C TYR A 62 -1.01 10.21 -0.27
N ILE A 63 -1.67 10.85 0.68
CA ILE A 63 -1.35 12.19 1.11
C ILE A 63 -0.84 12.13 2.55
N MET A 64 0.25 12.84 2.80
CA MET A 64 0.77 13.07 4.13
C MET A 64 0.38 14.46 4.62
N ARG A 65 -0.05 14.52 5.88
CA ARG A 65 -0.13 15.75 6.67
C ARG A 65 0.76 15.61 7.90
N ASP A 66 1.33 16.70 8.36
CA ASP A 66 2.19 16.74 9.52
C ASP A 66 1.71 17.77 10.55
N LYS A 67 2.09 17.54 11.82
CA LYS A 67 1.90 18.44 12.96
C LYS A 67 3.26 18.85 13.56
N VAL A 68 4.31 18.90 12.74
CA VAL A 68 5.68 19.09 13.25
C VAL A 68 5.91 20.54 13.67
N ARG A 69 5.33 21.50 12.94
CA ARG A 69 5.53 22.94 13.14
C ARG A 69 4.39 23.62 13.89
N THR A 70 3.17 23.10 13.76
CA THR A 70 1.94 23.66 14.31
C THR A 70 1.09 22.55 14.94
N PRO A 71 0.24 22.86 15.94
CA PRO A 71 -0.66 21.87 16.53
C PRO A 71 -1.75 21.41 15.54
N GLU A 72 -2.00 22.16 14.47
CA GLU A 72 -2.92 21.81 13.40
C GLU A 72 -2.25 20.94 12.34
N TRP A 73 -3.03 20.06 11.70
CA TRP A 73 -2.58 19.29 10.54
C TRP A 73 -2.27 20.22 9.37
N SER A 74 -1.12 19.99 8.73
CA SER A 74 -0.77 20.69 7.49
C SER A 74 -1.77 20.42 6.36
N GLU A 75 -1.76 21.30 5.36
CA GLU A 75 -2.56 21.14 4.16
C GLU A 75 -2.18 19.86 3.39
N PRO A 76 -3.12 19.23 2.67
CA PRO A 76 -2.92 17.95 1.98
C PRO A 76 -2.10 18.10 0.68
N LYS A 77 -0.93 18.72 0.76
CA LYS A 77 -0.08 19.02 -0.40
C LYS A 77 1.00 17.99 -0.63
N MET A 78 1.40 17.25 0.41
CA MET A 78 2.48 16.29 0.28
C MET A 78 1.97 14.95 -0.24
N GLN A 79 2.21 14.70 -1.53
CA GLN A 79 1.92 13.42 -2.16
C GLN A 79 3.01 12.41 -1.84
N MET A 80 2.59 11.21 -1.46
CA MET A 80 3.47 10.10 -1.11
C MET A 80 3.32 9.01 -2.18
N GLN A 81 4.44 8.39 -2.52
CA GLN A 81 4.50 7.29 -3.48
C GLN A 81 4.95 6.01 -2.79
N PRO A 82 4.46 4.84 -3.21
CA PRO A 82 4.98 3.55 -2.75
C PRO A 82 6.50 3.48 -2.89
N VAL A 83 7.17 2.93 -1.88
CA VAL A 83 8.63 2.80 -1.87
C VAL A 83 9.03 1.52 -2.58
N THR A 84 9.91 1.65 -3.59
CA THR A 84 10.51 0.50 -4.27
C THR A 84 11.63 -0.13 -3.44
N ARG A 85 12.03 -1.36 -3.78
CA ARG A 85 13.17 -2.03 -3.13
C ARG A 85 14.46 -1.22 -3.25
N GLU A 86 14.70 -0.58 -4.39
CA GLU A 86 15.90 0.22 -4.63
C GLU A 86 15.92 1.47 -3.73
N ARG A 87 14.77 2.15 -3.58
CA ARG A 87 14.67 3.31 -2.69
C ARG A 87 14.75 2.90 -1.22
N TRP A 88 14.16 1.77 -0.84
CA TRP A 88 14.36 1.16 0.49
C TRP A 88 15.83 0.95 0.82
N THR A 89 16.57 0.26 -0.06
CA THR A 89 18.00 -0.02 0.15
C THR A 89 18.82 1.27 0.22
N ARG A 90 18.49 2.29 -0.59
CA ARG A 90 19.15 3.60 -0.51
C ARG A 90 18.90 4.32 0.81
N ILE A 91 17.67 4.29 1.31
CA ILE A 91 17.27 4.98 2.55
C ILE A 91 17.83 4.27 3.78
N THR A 92 17.69 2.96 3.83
CA THR A 92 17.94 2.16 5.04
C THR A 92 19.32 1.49 5.06
N THR A 93 20.04 1.48 3.93
CA THR A 93 21.25 0.67 3.70
C THR A 93 21.01 -0.83 3.86
N ASP A 94 19.74 -1.26 3.86
CA ASP A 94 19.38 -2.66 3.95
C ASP A 94 19.41 -3.33 2.57
N SER A 95 20.42 -4.18 2.39
CA SER A 95 20.60 -5.04 1.22
C SER A 95 20.02 -6.44 1.42
N GLU A 96 19.39 -6.72 2.56
CA GLU A 96 18.72 -7.99 2.83
C GLU A 96 17.31 -8.03 2.22
N ASN A 97 16.67 -9.20 2.25
CA ASN A 97 15.31 -9.38 1.76
C ASN A 97 14.26 -9.09 2.86
N THR A 98 14.45 -8.01 3.62
CA THR A 98 13.46 -7.55 4.61
C THR A 98 12.12 -7.36 3.93
N LYS A 99 11.05 -7.91 4.51
CA LYS A 99 9.68 -7.59 4.10
C LYS A 99 9.35 -6.19 4.59
N PHE A 100 8.99 -5.29 3.69
CA PHE A 100 8.58 -3.94 4.06
C PHE A 100 7.39 -3.48 3.22
N VAL A 101 6.65 -2.53 3.77
CA VAL A 101 5.69 -1.68 3.06
C VAL A 101 6.08 -0.25 3.36
N GLY A 102 6.09 0.64 2.37
CA GLY A 102 6.49 2.02 2.60
C GLY A 102 5.83 2.99 1.64
N VAL A 103 5.59 4.21 2.11
CA VAL A 103 5.32 5.36 1.25
C VAL A 103 6.29 6.49 1.57
N SER A 104 6.72 7.22 0.55
CA SER A 104 7.68 8.31 0.70
C SER A 104 7.39 9.49 -0.20
N SER A 105 7.81 10.66 0.26
CA SER A 105 8.11 11.85 -0.53
C SER A 105 9.62 12.10 -0.48
N ASP A 106 10.06 13.24 -1.01
CA ASP A 106 11.45 13.69 -0.88
C ASP A 106 11.79 14.21 0.52
N GLN A 107 10.78 14.49 1.36
CA GLN A 107 10.98 15.05 2.70
C GLN A 107 10.85 14.00 3.80
N LEU A 108 10.01 12.98 3.61
CA LEU A 108 9.69 11.99 4.62
C LEU A 108 9.38 10.64 3.98
N ALA A 109 9.72 9.57 4.66
CA ALA A 109 9.15 8.26 4.41
C ALA A 109 8.52 7.69 5.69
N ILE A 110 7.52 6.83 5.50
CA ILE A 110 6.96 5.99 6.55
C ILE A 110 7.00 4.54 6.10
N PHE A 111 7.41 3.67 7.00
CA PHE A 111 7.59 2.26 6.74
C PHE A 111 6.87 1.41 7.76
N LYS A 112 6.43 0.24 7.30
CA LYS A 112 6.09 -0.93 8.10
C LYS A 112 7.07 -2.06 7.78
N VAL A 113 7.64 -2.65 8.82
CA VAL A 113 8.55 -3.81 8.80
C VAL A 113 8.15 -4.79 9.91
N PRO A 114 8.74 -5.99 10.00
CA PRO A 114 8.54 -6.87 11.14
C PRO A 114 8.89 -6.16 12.46
N PRO A 115 8.05 -6.27 13.51
CA PRO A 115 8.42 -5.84 14.86
C PRO A 115 9.76 -6.42 15.30
N GLY A 116 10.59 -5.61 15.94
CA GLY A 116 11.94 -5.98 16.35
C GLY A 116 12.99 -5.84 15.25
N TRP A 117 12.62 -5.43 14.03
CA TRP A 117 13.58 -5.16 12.96
C TRP A 117 14.62 -4.13 13.41
N GLN A 118 15.87 -4.40 13.05
CA GLN A 118 17.02 -3.61 13.45
C GLN A 118 17.93 -3.38 12.26
N LYS A 119 18.42 -2.15 12.13
CA LYS A 119 19.45 -1.79 11.17
C LYS A 119 20.31 -0.67 11.73
N ASN A 120 21.63 -0.85 11.68
CA ASN A 120 22.59 0.05 12.31
C ASN A 120 22.24 0.23 13.80
N SER A 121 22.20 1.48 14.29
CA SER A 121 21.81 1.82 15.66
C SER A 121 20.29 1.91 15.87
N PHE A 122 19.47 1.76 14.83
CA PHE A 122 18.03 1.87 14.93
C PHE A 122 17.37 0.50 15.08
N LYS A 123 16.40 0.41 15.99
CA LYS A 123 15.52 -0.74 16.19
C LYS A 123 14.10 -0.24 16.35
N THR A 124 13.15 -0.92 15.71
CA THR A 124 11.71 -0.65 15.89
C THR A 124 11.06 -1.74 16.73
N GLU A 125 10.23 -1.36 17.70
CA GLU A 125 9.45 -2.28 18.53
C GLU A 125 8.08 -2.52 17.92
N THR A 126 7.45 -1.48 17.39
CA THR A 126 6.13 -1.54 16.76
C THR A 126 6.17 -2.11 15.35
N GLY A 127 7.33 -2.06 14.69
CA GLY A 127 7.47 -2.31 13.26
C GLY A 127 7.14 -1.10 12.40
N TYR A 128 6.78 0.05 12.97
CA TYR A 128 6.54 1.30 12.24
C TYR A 128 7.62 2.33 12.54
N PHE A 129 8.13 2.98 11.51
CA PHE A 129 9.06 4.10 11.69
C PHE A 129 8.92 5.16 10.61
N LEU A 130 9.21 6.39 11.02
CA LEU A 130 9.36 7.54 10.13
C LEU A 130 10.83 7.69 9.79
N PHE A 131 11.15 8.03 8.55
CA PHE A 131 12.51 8.36 8.14
C PHE A 131 12.59 9.83 7.74
N TYR A 132 13.37 10.58 8.52
CA TYR A 132 13.71 11.98 8.25
C TYR A 132 15.17 12.07 7.78
N SER A 133 15.59 13.25 7.34
CA SER A 133 17.00 13.52 7.00
C SER A 133 17.97 13.27 8.17
N GLN A 134 17.49 13.38 9.41
CA GLN A 134 18.26 13.13 10.63
C GLN A 134 18.31 11.64 11.02
N GLY A 135 17.57 10.79 10.30
CA GLY A 135 17.51 9.36 10.54
C GLY A 135 16.12 8.84 10.90
N PRO A 136 16.03 7.52 11.16
CA PRO A 136 14.78 6.86 11.50
C PRO A 136 14.33 7.17 12.94
N VAL A 137 13.01 7.27 13.14
CA VAL A 137 12.35 7.49 14.43
C VAL A 137 11.21 6.50 14.57
N GLU A 138 11.14 5.84 15.74
CA GLU A 138 10.06 4.92 16.08
C GLU A 138 8.70 5.61 15.99
N ALA A 139 7.76 4.98 15.29
CA ALA A 139 6.41 5.46 15.14
C ALA A 139 5.41 4.50 15.80
N TYR A 140 4.34 5.09 16.32
CA TYR A 140 3.20 4.40 16.90
C TYR A 140 2.00 4.73 16.05
N LYS A 141 1.46 3.74 15.35
CA LYS A 141 0.18 3.91 14.68
C LYS A 141 -0.93 3.97 15.74
N LEU A 142 -1.75 5.01 15.70
CA LEU A 142 -2.88 5.24 16.61
C LEU A 142 -4.17 4.61 16.09
#